data_AF-A0A8J4VZY8-F1
#
_entry.id   AF-A0A8J4VZY8-F1
#
_cell.length_a   1.000
_cell.length_b   1.000
_cell.length_c   1.000
_cell.angle_alpha   90.00
_cell.angle_beta   90.00
_cell.angle_gamma   90.00
#
_symmetry.space_group_name_H-M   'P 1'
#
loop_
_entity.id
_entity.type
_entity.pdbx_description
1 polymer ?
#
loop_
_entity_poly.entity_id
_entity_poly.type
_entity_poly.pdbx_seq_one_letter_code
_entity_poly.pdbx_strand_id
1 'polypeptide(L)'
;MVSTRYLLSAVAVVAMSVPYVQAHGYMDKPLAEMVEGTESPSAWVVQIDPQWKGAWQDAKGDEGLVSLYKELKAANNVKDIRTMLDSDTKLYGQDCGFTDPKATPKDPPTDGAATFSRGIVHAGPCEIWLDDKMVLQNDDCQSAYGDGTKETISVFKPVDYSSCAAGGCMFRFYWLALQSLDGKKFWQVYKNCVPLSGPDVSIKWHLRLSIKWHLRFSIKWHLGLPIQRQLRLSIKWRVRLLDYSCP
;
A
#
# COMPACT_ATOMS: atom_id res chain seq x y z
N MET A 1 12.23 76.70 8.54
CA MET A 1 11.42 75.54 8.96
C MET A 1 10.59 75.07 7.77
N VAL A 2 10.99 74.00 7.09
CA VAL A 2 10.08 73.19 6.25
C VAL A 2 10.52 71.74 6.44
N SER A 3 9.60 70.93 6.96
CA SER A 3 9.82 69.56 7.40
C SER A 3 9.58 68.59 6.24
N THR A 4 10.61 67.87 5.82
CA THR A 4 10.49 66.78 4.84
C THR A 4 10.05 65.52 5.57
N ARG A 5 8.77 65.14 5.44
CA ARG A 5 8.26 63.86 5.92
C ARG A 5 8.42 62.83 4.81
N TYR A 6 9.33 61.87 5.02
CA TYR A 6 9.40 60.67 4.19
C TYR A 6 8.27 59.71 4.63
N LEU A 7 7.32 59.47 3.73
CA LEU A 7 6.33 58.39 3.88
C LEU A 7 6.93 57.12 3.27
N LEU A 8 7.31 56.17 4.12
CA LEU A 8 7.65 54.80 3.71
C LEU A 8 6.35 53.99 3.64
N SER A 9 5.85 53.73 2.43
CA SER A 9 4.78 52.75 2.21
C SER A 9 5.37 51.34 2.22
N ALA A 10 5.10 50.57 3.26
CA ALA A 10 5.39 49.14 3.30
C ALA A 10 4.31 48.38 2.52
N VAL A 11 4.68 47.81 1.36
CA VAL A 11 3.81 46.89 0.60
C VAL A 11 3.97 45.50 1.20
N ALA A 12 2.94 45.02 1.91
CA ALA A 12 2.88 43.63 2.35
C ALA A 12 2.46 42.74 1.17
N VAL A 13 3.38 41.94 0.66
CA VAL A 13 3.08 40.89 -0.32
C VAL A 13 2.46 39.71 0.43
N VAL A 14 1.14 39.58 0.36
CA VAL A 14 0.43 38.38 0.82
C VAL A 14 0.58 37.32 -0.28
N ALA A 15 1.40 36.31 -0.04
CA ALA A 15 1.46 35.13 -0.89
C ALA A 15 0.14 34.37 -0.75
N MET A 16 -0.73 34.49 -1.75
CA MET A 16 -1.93 33.66 -1.84
C MET A 16 -1.50 32.24 -2.20
N SER A 17 -1.37 31.36 -1.21
CA SER A 17 -1.33 29.93 -1.45
C SER A 17 -2.69 29.51 -2.00
N VAL A 18 -2.79 29.30 -3.31
CA VAL A 18 -3.97 28.71 -3.92
C VAL A 18 -4.12 27.31 -3.30
N PRO A 19 -5.21 27.01 -2.59
CA PRO A 19 -5.45 25.64 -2.14
C PRO A 19 -5.59 24.80 -3.41
N TYR A 20 -4.65 23.89 -3.63
CA TYR A 20 -4.75 22.92 -4.70
C TYR A 20 -5.94 22.02 -4.37
N VAL A 21 -7.08 22.28 -5.00
CA VAL A 21 -8.25 21.42 -4.83
C VAL A 21 -7.91 20.11 -5.54
N GLN A 22 -7.47 19.11 -4.78
CA GLN A 22 -7.29 17.75 -5.26
C GLN A 22 -8.67 17.22 -5.67
N ALA A 23 -9.00 17.33 -6.95
CA ALA A 23 -10.33 16.99 -7.46
C ALA A 23 -10.59 15.47 -7.49
N HIS A 24 -9.54 14.66 -7.39
CA HIS A 24 -9.55 13.20 -7.58
C HIS A 24 -8.75 12.53 -6.41
N GLY A 25 -8.76 11.21 -6.25
CA GLY A 25 -8.27 10.57 -5.00
C GLY A 25 -7.10 9.60 -5.20
N TYR A 26 -6.38 9.31 -4.12
CA TYR A 26 -5.28 8.33 -4.08
C TYR A 26 -5.35 7.52 -2.78
N MET A 27 -4.59 6.42 -2.69
CA MET A 27 -4.47 5.64 -1.44
C MET A 27 -3.67 6.43 -0.40
N ASP A 28 -4.33 6.86 0.67
CA ASP A 28 -3.72 7.59 1.79
C ASP A 28 -3.20 6.64 2.86
N LYS A 29 -3.85 5.48 3.01
CA LYS A 29 -3.44 4.41 3.93
C LYS A 29 -3.61 3.04 3.25
N PRO A 30 -2.56 2.22 3.10
CA PRO A 30 -1.16 2.64 3.17
C PRO A 30 -0.89 3.74 2.13
N LEU A 31 0.04 4.66 2.44
CA LEU A 31 0.28 5.85 1.61
C LEU A 31 0.92 5.48 0.27
N ALA A 32 0.23 5.79 -0.83
CA ALA A 32 0.79 5.75 -2.17
C ALA A 32 1.63 7.00 -2.43
N GLU A 33 2.93 6.79 -2.64
CA GLU A 33 3.82 7.85 -3.12
C GLU A 33 3.70 7.98 -4.63
N MET A 34 3.89 9.21 -5.13
CA MET A 34 3.69 9.56 -6.53
C MET A 34 5.03 9.61 -7.24
N VAL A 35 5.04 9.28 -8.53
CA VAL A 35 6.23 9.46 -9.36
C VAL A 35 6.60 10.95 -9.38
N GLU A 36 7.90 11.23 -9.23
CA GLU A 36 8.42 12.60 -9.25
C GLU A 36 7.96 13.35 -10.51
N GLY A 37 7.50 14.60 -10.36
CA GLY A 37 6.98 15.40 -11.45
C GLY A 37 5.50 15.17 -11.80
N THR A 38 4.78 14.33 -11.05
CA THR A 38 3.33 14.18 -11.22
C THR A 38 2.60 15.46 -10.82
N GLU A 39 2.00 16.17 -11.78
CA GLU A 39 1.30 17.44 -11.56
C GLU A 39 -0.09 17.26 -10.90
N SER A 40 -0.77 16.15 -11.20
CA SER A 40 -2.11 15.85 -10.66
C SER A 40 -2.15 14.44 -10.05
N PRO A 41 -1.57 14.26 -8.85
CA PRO A 41 -1.45 12.95 -8.21
C PRO A 41 -2.79 12.31 -7.87
N SER A 42 -3.85 13.10 -7.92
CA SER A 42 -5.22 12.68 -7.67
C SER A 42 -5.91 12.02 -8.86
N ALA A 43 -5.54 12.34 -10.10
CA ALA A 43 -6.39 12.10 -11.28
C ALA A 43 -6.65 10.61 -11.55
N TRP A 44 -7.75 10.31 -12.25
CA TRP A 44 -7.89 9.01 -12.91
C TRP A 44 -6.70 8.80 -13.86
N VAL A 45 -6.28 7.55 -14.03
CA VAL A 45 -5.19 7.19 -14.95
C VAL A 45 -5.63 7.40 -16.40
N VAL A 46 -6.87 7.02 -16.71
CA VAL A 46 -7.50 7.25 -18.01
C VAL A 46 -9.01 7.39 -17.87
N GLN A 47 -9.62 8.20 -18.74
CA GLN A 47 -11.06 8.24 -18.96
C GLN A 47 -11.35 7.77 -20.39
N ILE A 48 -12.17 6.75 -20.53
CA ILE A 48 -12.50 6.11 -21.80
C ILE A 48 -14.00 5.86 -21.91
N ASP A 49 -14.50 5.66 -23.13
CA ASP A 49 -15.86 5.17 -23.32
C ASP A 49 -16.00 3.76 -22.70
N PRO A 50 -17.20 3.33 -22.29
CA PRO A 50 -17.42 1.96 -21.84
C PRO A 50 -17.02 0.94 -22.92
N GLN A 51 -16.19 -0.04 -22.55
CA GLN A 51 -15.60 -0.97 -23.53
C GLN A 51 -16.54 -2.12 -23.90
N TRP A 52 -17.55 -2.38 -23.08
CA TRP A 52 -18.54 -3.43 -23.33
C TRP A 52 -19.79 -2.88 -23.98
N LYS A 53 -20.29 -3.59 -24.98
CA LYS A 53 -21.58 -3.28 -25.62
C LYS A 53 -22.70 -3.43 -24.60
N GLY A 54 -23.46 -2.35 -24.39
CA GLY A 54 -24.61 -2.34 -23.49
C GLY A 54 -25.35 -1.02 -23.54
N ALA A 55 -26.55 -0.99 -22.95
CA ALA A 55 -27.44 0.15 -22.92
C ALA A 55 -27.01 1.21 -21.88
N TRP A 56 -25.73 1.64 -21.92
CA TRP A 56 -25.15 2.55 -20.93
C TRP A 56 -25.91 3.87 -20.80
N GLN A 57 -26.45 4.38 -21.91
CA GLN A 57 -27.20 5.63 -21.90
C GLN A 57 -28.57 5.51 -21.23
N ASP A 58 -29.13 4.29 -21.16
CA ASP A 58 -30.43 4.02 -20.53
C ASP A 58 -30.29 3.77 -19.02
N ALA A 59 -29.06 3.57 -18.53
CA ALA A 59 -28.77 3.36 -17.12
C ALA A 59 -29.07 4.61 -16.29
N LYS A 60 -30.04 4.48 -15.36
CA LYS A 60 -30.53 5.56 -14.51
C LYS A 60 -29.77 5.60 -13.18
N GLY A 61 -29.05 6.69 -12.97
CA GLY A 61 -28.28 6.91 -11.74
C GLY A 61 -27.19 5.85 -11.50
N ASP A 62 -26.61 5.90 -10.31
CA ASP A 62 -25.51 5.02 -9.88
C ASP A 62 -25.95 3.55 -9.81
N GLU A 63 -27.13 3.28 -9.25
CA GLU A 63 -27.70 1.91 -9.15
C GLU A 63 -27.90 1.27 -10.52
N GLY A 64 -28.41 2.02 -11.50
CA GLY A 64 -28.61 1.53 -12.86
C GLY A 64 -27.28 1.24 -13.56
N LEU A 65 -26.26 2.08 -13.36
CA LEU A 65 -24.91 1.87 -13.90
C LEU A 65 -24.26 0.61 -13.31
N VAL A 66 -24.34 0.43 -12.00
CA VAL A 66 -23.81 -0.75 -11.30
C VAL A 66 -24.53 -2.03 -11.76
N SER A 67 -25.85 -1.97 -11.91
CA SER A 67 -26.65 -3.13 -12.35
C SER A 67 -26.27 -3.56 -13.76
N LEU A 68 -26.20 -2.61 -14.69
CA LEU A 68 -25.75 -2.87 -16.07
C LEU A 68 -24.30 -3.38 -16.09
N TYR A 69 -23.41 -2.79 -15.30
CA TYR A 69 -22.03 -3.25 -15.21
C TYR A 69 -21.94 -4.70 -14.75
N LYS A 70 -22.69 -5.10 -13.71
CA LYS A 70 -22.69 -6.50 -13.20
C LYS A 70 -23.17 -7.49 -14.26
N GLU A 71 -24.23 -7.15 -14.99
CA GLU A 71 -24.72 -7.96 -16.12
C GLU A 71 -23.64 -8.12 -17.19
N LEU A 72 -23.03 -7.00 -17.62
CA LEU A 72 -22.03 -7.00 -18.68
C LEU A 72 -20.72 -7.67 -18.25
N LYS A 73 -20.30 -7.53 -16.99
CA LYS A 73 -19.13 -8.21 -16.43
C LYS A 73 -19.28 -9.73 -16.57
N ALA A 74 -20.46 -10.26 -16.22
CA ALA A 74 -20.77 -11.67 -16.39
C ALA A 74 -20.82 -12.07 -17.87
N ALA A 75 -21.49 -11.30 -18.73
CA ALA A 75 -21.58 -11.57 -20.16
C ALA A 75 -20.23 -11.55 -20.89
N ASN A 76 -19.28 -10.74 -20.43
CA ASN A 76 -17.93 -10.65 -20.97
C ASN A 76 -16.93 -11.60 -20.28
N ASN A 77 -17.38 -12.47 -19.36
CA ASN A 77 -16.55 -13.42 -18.62
C ASN A 77 -15.38 -12.77 -17.85
N VAL A 78 -15.58 -11.55 -17.34
CA VAL A 78 -14.56 -10.86 -16.55
C VAL A 78 -14.67 -11.26 -15.09
N LYS A 79 -13.66 -11.99 -14.62
CA LYS A 79 -13.58 -12.50 -13.25
C LYS A 79 -13.35 -11.37 -12.24
N ASP A 80 -12.36 -10.54 -12.52
CA ASP A 80 -11.89 -9.45 -11.67
C ASP A 80 -11.42 -8.27 -12.52
N ILE A 81 -11.53 -7.06 -11.98
CA ILE A 81 -11.19 -5.85 -12.73
C ILE A 81 -9.68 -5.69 -12.86
N ARG A 82 -8.87 -6.21 -11.93
CA ARG A 82 -7.41 -6.22 -12.09
C ARG A 82 -6.99 -6.87 -13.41
N THR A 83 -7.44 -8.10 -13.66
CA THR A 83 -7.08 -8.84 -14.88
C THR A 83 -7.48 -8.09 -16.14
N MET A 84 -8.66 -7.47 -16.15
CA MET A 84 -9.11 -6.64 -17.28
C MET A 84 -8.24 -5.39 -17.44
N LEU A 85 -8.06 -4.62 -16.37
CA LEU A 85 -7.38 -3.32 -16.43
C LEU A 85 -5.88 -3.44 -16.71
N ASP A 86 -5.25 -4.55 -16.33
CA ASP A 86 -3.84 -4.81 -16.60
C ASP A 86 -3.60 -5.53 -17.95
N SER A 87 -4.67 -5.92 -18.65
CA SER A 87 -4.55 -6.61 -19.95
C SER A 87 -4.08 -5.70 -21.10
N ASP A 88 -4.36 -4.40 -21.02
CA ASP A 88 -3.95 -3.41 -22.00
C ASP A 88 -3.68 -2.06 -21.32
N THR A 89 -2.41 -1.81 -21.03
CA THR A 89 -1.95 -0.57 -20.37
C THR A 89 -2.04 0.66 -21.26
N LYS A 90 -2.22 0.51 -22.58
CA LYS A 90 -2.47 1.65 -23.48
C LYS A 90 -3.92 2.09 -23.41
N LEU A 91 -4.84 1.13 -23.29
CA LEU A 91 -6.28 1.41 -23.20
C LEU A 91 -6.71 1.80 -21.79
N TYR A 92 -6.30 1.03 -20.78
CA TYR A 92 -6.75 1.18 -19.38
C TYR A 92 -5.76 1.96 -18.51
N GLY A 93 -4.72 2.51 -19.12
CA GLY A 93 -3.68 3.25 -18.43
C GLY A 93 -2.60 2.35 -17.81
N GLN A 94 -1.44 2.97 -17.58
CA GLN A 94 -0.23 2.29 -17.12
C GLN A 94 -0.41 1.60 -15.76
N ASP A 95 0.36 0.54 -15.54
CA ASP A 95 0.42 -0.13 -14.25
C ASP A 95 0.81 0.86 -13.15
N CYS A 96 0.20 0.71 -11.98
CA CYS A 96 0.39 1.63 -10.85
C CYS A 96 -0.05 3.08 -11.09
N GLY A 97 -0.65 3.42 -12.24
CA GLY A 97 -1.13 4.77 -12.50
C GLY A 97 -0.02 5.80 -12.32
N PHE A 98 -0.23 6.80 -11.47
CA PHE A 98 0.77 7.84 -11.18
C PHE A 98 1.64 7.54 -9.94
N THR A 99 1.44 6.39 -9.31
CA THR A 99 2.16 6.01 -8.08
C THR A 99 3.50 5.38 -8.40
N ASP A 100 4.50 5.61 -7.54
CA ASP A 100 5.83 5.03 -7.71
C ASP A 100 5.90 3.62 -7.08
N PRO A 101 5.96 2.54 -7.88
CA PRO A 101 6.10 1.18 -7.36
C PRO A 101 7.49 0.91 -6.75
N LYS A 102 8.43 1.84 -6.84
CA LYS A 102 9.77 1.76 -6.25
C LYS A 102 9.94 2.68 -5.03
N ALA A 103 8.85 3.28 -4.57
CA ALA A 103 8.83 4.07 -3.34
C ALA A 103 9.34 3.26 -2.14
N THR A 104 9.75 3.96 -1.08
CA THR A 104 10.17 3.30 0.15
C THR A 104 8.99 2.50 0.73
N PRO A 105 9.15 1.18 1.00
CA PRO A 105 8.06 0.37 1.51
C PRO A 105 7.43 0.92 2.78
N LYS A 106 6.10 0.80 2.89
CA LYS A 106 5.30 1.23 4.05
C LYS A 106 4.93 0.05 4.92
N ASP A 107 4.86 0.29 6.23
CA ASP A 107 4.35 -0.74 7.13
C ASP A 107 2.88 -1.02 6.85
N PRO A 108 2.47 -2.31 6.77
CA PRO A 108 1.07 -2.66 6.63
C PRO A 108 0.22 -2.10 7.79
N PRO A 109 -0.94 -1.49 7.53
CA PRO A 109 -1.87 -1.06 8.57
C PRO A 109 -2.25 -2.17 9.55
N THR A 110 -1.98 -1.95 10.83
CA THR A 110 -2.24 -2.93 11.91
C THR A 110 -3.71 -3.05 12.30
N ASP A 111 -4.54 -2.08 11.91
CA ASP A 111 -5.99 -2.07 12.15
C ASP A 111 -6.81 -2.69 11.01
N GLY A 112 -6.13 -3.28 10.02
CA GLY A 112 -6.74 -3.93 8.86
C GLY A 112 -7.52 -2.97 7.97
N ALA A 113 -7.23 -1.67 8.01
CA ALA A 113 -7.84 -0.67 7.15
C ALA A 113 -6.98 -0.36 5.93
N ALA A 114 -7.62 0.00 4.82
CA ALA A 114 -7.05 0.83 3.78
C ALA A 114 -7.95 2.06 3.59
N THR A 115 -7.39 3.21 3.23
CA THR A 115 -8.11 4.49 3.16
C THR A 115 -7.78 5.19 1.85
N PHE A 116 -8.82 5.58 1.13
CA PHE A 116 -8.72 6.48 -0.01
C PHE A 116 -8.75 7.93 0.51
N SER A 117 -7.97 8.83 -0.08
CA SER A 117 -7.76 10.21 0.42
C SER A 117 -9.03 11.08 0.46
N ARG A 118 -10.14 10.58 -0.07
CA ARG A 118 -11.46 11.21 -0.13
C ARG A 118 -12.53 10.12 -0.30
N GLY A 119 -13.79 10.52 -0.30
CA GLY A 119 -14.87 9.61 -0.65
C GLY A 119 -14.85 9.15 -2.10
N ILE A 120 -15.14 7.87 -2.29
CA ILE A 120 -15.55 7.29 -3.58
C ILE A 120 -16.93 7.86 -3.90
N VAL A 121 -16.98 8.74 -4.92
CA VAL A 121 -18.20 9.45 -5.33
C VAL A 121 -18.83 8.94 -6.62
N HIS A 122 -18.20 7.96 -7.26
CA HIS A 122 -18.71 7.35 -8.48
C HIS A 122 -18.92 5.87 -8.24
N ALA A 123 -20.09 5.39 -8.67
CA ALA A 123 -20.44 4.00 -8.58
C ALA A 123 -19.45 3.14 -9.37
N GLY A 124 -19.35 1.87 -8.99
CA GLY A 124 -18.56 0.89 -9.72
C GLY A 124 -17.66 0.03 -8.85
N PRO A 125 -17.01 -0.96 -9.46
CA PRO A 125 -16.25 -1.97 -8.74
C PRO A 125 -14.90 -1.42 -8.26
N CYS A 126 -14.43 -1.94 -7.14
CA CYS A 126 -13.06 -1.76 -6.69
C CYS A 126 -12.51 -3.04 -6.08
N GLU A 127 -11.19 -3.16 -6.13
CA GLU A 127 -10.45 -4.31 -5.64
C GLU A 127 -9.16 -3.86 -4.94
N ILE A 128 -8.79 -4.58 -3.89
CA ILE A 128 -7.47 -4.48 -3.27
C ILE A 128 -6.78 -5.83 -3.39
N TRP A 129 -5.53 -5.78 -3.82
CA TRP A 129 -4.66 -6.95 -3.98
C TRP A 129 -3.36 -6.76 -3.20
N LEU A 130 -2.86 -7.86 -2.65
CA LEU A 130 -1.51 -7.97 -2.11
C LEU A 130 -0.78 -9.01 -2.96
N ASP A 131 0.17 -8.54 -3.76
CA ASP A 131 0.75 -9.31 -4.87
C ASP A 131 -0.36 -9.97 -5.71
N ASP A 132 -0.49 -11.29 -5.67
CA ASP A 132 -1.48 -12.06 -6.44
C ASP A 132 -2.71 -12.48 -5.64
N LYS A 133 -2.82 -12.08 -4.37
CA LYS A 133 -3.98 -12.37 -3.52
C LYS A 133 -4.93 -11.18 -3.50
N MET A 134 -6.15 -11.37 -3.99
CA MET A 134 -7.22 -10.41 -3.77
C MET A 134 -7.65 -10.48 -2.30
N VAL A 135 -7.67 -9.34 -1.62
CA VAL A 135 -7.99 -9.23 -0.19
C VAL A 135 -9.24 -8.39 0.08
N LEU A 136 -9.73 -7.67 -0.93
CA LEU A 136 -11.02 -6.98 -0.88
C LEU A 136 -11.58 -6.84 -2.30
N GLN A 137 -12.88 -7.02 -2.44
CA GLN A 137 -13.61 -6.77 -3.67
C GLN A 137 -15.04 -6.33 -3.35
N ASN A 138 -15.54 -5.35 -4.10
CA ASN A 138 -16.96 -5.04 -4.18
C ASN A 138 -17.28 -4.53 -5.58
N ASP A 139 -18.47 -4.81 -6.11
CA ASP A 139 -18.91 -4.30 -7.41
C ASP A 139 -19.55 -2.90 -7.33
N ASP A 140 -19.82 -2.40 -6.12
CA ASP A 140 -20.27 -1.04 -5.86
C ASP A 140 -19.56 -0.45 -4.63
N CYS A 141 -18.36 0.07 -4.84
CA CYS A 141 -17.55 0.60 -3.75
C CYS A 141 -18.00 1.96 -3.23
N GLN A 142 -18.78 2.72 -4.01
CA GLN A 142 -19.37 3.96 -3.55
C GLN A 142 -20.34 3.67 -2.41
N SER A 143 -21.30 2.77 -2.64
CA SER A 143 -22.29 2.40 -1.62
C SER A 143 -21.69 1.60 -0.46
N ALA A 144 -20.65 0.80 -0.72
CA ALA A 144 -20.05 -0.05 0.31
C ALA A 144 -19.08 0.68 1.26
N TYR A 145 -18.35 1.68 0.75
CA TYR A 145 -17.25 2.33 1.47
C TYR A 145 -17.34 3.85 1.45
N GLY A 146 -18.47 4.43 1.06
CA GLY A 146 -18.71 5.86 1.02
C GLY A 146 -20.18 6.19 1.16
N ASP A 147 -20.51 7.46 0.93
CA ASP A 147 -21.88 7.99 0.90
C ASP A 147 -22.17 8.78 -0.38
N GLY A 148 -21.27 8.68 -1.37
CA GLY A 148 -21.32 9.44 -2.61
C GLY A 148 -20.80 10.88 -2.51
N THR A 149 -20.33 11.33 -1.35
CA THR A 149 -19.74 12.66 -1.13
C THR A 149 -18.21 12.61 -1.12
N LYS A 150 -17.54 13.75 -1.37
CA LYS A 150 -16.07 13.79 -1.34
C LYS A 150 -15.54 13.83 0.09
N GLU A 151 -16.34 14.38 0.99
CA GLU A 151 -16.05 14.70 2.38
C GLU A 151 -15.95 13.44 3.25
N THR A 152 -16.79 12.43 2.96
CA THR A 152 -16.76 11.15 3.66
C THR A 152 -15.64 10.28 3.11
N ILE A 153 -14.50 10.30 3.81
CA ILE A 153 -13.32 9.49 3.50
C ILE A 153 -13.69 8.00 3.38
N SER A 154 -13.31 7.37 2.26
CA SER A 154 -13.58 5.95 2.06
C SER A 154 -12.57 5.08 2.80
N VAL A 155 -13.07 4.26 3.72
CA VAL A 155 -12.28 3.30 4.50
C VAL A 155 -12.68 1.88 4.10
N PHE A 156 -11.75 1.17 3.46
CA PHE A 156 -11.89 -0.22 3.08
C PHE A 156 -11.47 -1.11 4.26
N LYS A 157 -12.42 -1.86 4.81
CA LYS A 157 -12.19 -2.75 5.93
C LYS A 157 -13.14 -3.96 5.86
N PRO A 158 -12.68 -5.18 6.20
CA PRO A 158 -11.31 -5.56 6.56
C PRO A 158 -10.40 -5.77 5.34
N VAL A 159 -9.11 -5.47 5.51
CA VAL A 159 -8.01 -5.85 4.61
C VAL A 159 -7.04 -6.75 5.38
N ASP A 160 -6.83 -7.97 4.87
CA ASP A 160 -5.93 -8.96 5.46
C ASP A 160 -4.52 -8.82 4.89
N TYR A 161 -3.64 -8.14 5.63
CA TYR A 161 -2.23 -7.94 5.25
C TYR A 161 -1.31 -9.15 5.51
N SER A 162 -1.83 -10.25 6.08
CA SER A 162 -1.00 -11.40 6.49
C SER A 162 -0.37 -12.17 5.33
N SER A 163 -0.86 -11.98 4.10
CA SER A 163 -0.29 -12.61 2.91
C SER A 163 1.02 -12.00 2.42
N CYS A 164 1.42 -10.85 2.97
CA CYS A 164 2.70 -10.25 2.61
C CYS A 164 3.85 -11.08 3.17
N ALA A 165 4.80 -11.43 2.30
CA ALA A 165 5.96 -12.22 2.69
C ALA A 165 6.90 -11.39 3.60
N ALA A 166 7.87 -12.05 4.24
CA ALA A 166 8.90 -11.37 5.03
C ALA A 166 9.67 -10.29 4.24
N GLY A 167 9.79 -10.45 2.93
CA GLY A 167 10.38 -9.46 2.03
C GLY A 167 9.44 -8.31 1.62
N GLY A 168 8.22 -8.29 2.13
CA GLY A 168 7.17 -7.37 1.71
C GLY A 168 6.25 -7.95 0.63
N CYS A 169 5.41 -7.08 0.10
CA CYS A 169 4.46 -7.34 -0.98
C CYS A 169 4.12 -6.02 -1.69
N MET A 170 3.48 -6.09 -2.84
CA MET A 170 2.88 -4.92 -3.48
C MET A 170 1.39 -4.84 -3.15
N PHE A 171 0.99 -3.79 -2.43
CA PHE A 171 -0.42 -3.41 -2.33
C PHE A 171 -0.85 -2.74 -3.63
N ARG A 172 -1.99 -3.17 -4.17
CA ARG A 172 -2.57 -2.60 -5.39
C ARG A 172 -4.04 -2.30 -5.17
N PHE A 173 -4.42 -1.06 -5.43
CA PHE A 173 -5.81 -0.63 -5.44
C PHE A 173 -6.26 -0.37 -6.88
N TYR A 174 -7.41 -0.94 -7.23
CA TYR A 174 -8.09 -0.72 -8.50
C TYR A 174 -9.49 -0.21 -8.23
N TRP A 175 -9.91 0.81 -8.98
CA TRP A 175 -11.30 1.26 -8.99
C TRP A 175 -11.68 1.65 -10.42
N LEU A 176 -12.79 1.10 -10.90
CA LEU A 176 -13.41 1.46 -12.17
C LEU A 176 -14.65 2.31 -11.86
N ALA A 177 -14.50 3.62 -11.94
CA ALA A 177 -15.61 4.55 -11.75
C ALA A 177 -16.49 4.60 -13.00
N LEU A 178 -17.78 4.33 -12.81
CA LEU A 178 -18.83 4.42 -13.82
C LEU A 178 -19.38 5.85 -13.79
N GLN A 179 -18.78 6.73 -14.58
CA GLN A 179 -19.07 8.15 -14.56
C GLN A 179 -20.18 8.52 -15.54
N SER A 180 -20.99 9.53 -15.18
CA SER A 180 -21.90 10.21 -16.09
C SER A 180 -21.50 11.69 -16.19
N LEU A 181 -20.98 12.10 -17.35
CA LEU A 181 -20.55 13.47 -17.62
C LEU A 181 -21.26 14.01 -18.87
N ASP A 182 -21.97 15.12 -18.72
CA ASP A 182 -22.71 15.80 -19.81
C ASP A 182 -23.61 14.88 -20.64
N GLY A 183 -24.32 13.97 -19.94
CA GLY A 183 -25.22 13.01 -20.58
C GLY A 183 -24.53 11.84 -21.30
N LYS A 184 -23.20 11.73 -21.20
CA LYS A 184 -22.43 10.58 -21.68
C LYS A 184 -21.92 9.75 -20.51
N LYS A 185 -21.69 8.46 -20.75
CA LYS A 185 -21.14 7.54 -19.77
C LYS A 185 -19.68 7.28 -20.08
N PHE A 186 -18.85 7.24 -19.06
CA PHE A 186 -17.42 6.98 -19.17
C PHE A 186 -16.98 5.98 -18.11
N TRP A 187 -15.91 5.27 -18.41
CA TRP A 187 -15.12 4.57 -17.44
C TRP A 187 -13.92 5.42 -17.05
N GLN A 188 -13.76 5.68 -15.76
CA GLN A 188 -12.56 6.30 -15.21
C GLN A 188 -11.79 5.22 -14.43
N VAL A 189 -10.55 4.98 -14.84
CA VAL A 189 -9.71 3.95 -14.23
C VAL A 189 -8.80 4.59 -13.18
N TYR A 190 -8.82 4.03 -11.98
CA TYR A 190 -7.91 4.38 -10.90
C TYR A 190 -7.05 3.16 -10.58
N LYS A 191 -5.72 3.36 -10.55
CA LYS A 191 -4.72 2.36 -10.18
C LYS A 191 -3.72 3.00 -9.24
N ASN A 192 -3.51 2.41 -8.07
CA ASN A 192 -2.47 2.83 -7.13
C ASN A 192 -1.68 1.62 -6.66
N CYS A 193 -0.38 1.81 -6.48
CA CYS A 193 0.54 0.82 -5.92
C CYS A 193 1.21 1.38 -4.68
N VAL A 194 1.37 0.52 -3.68
CA VAL A 194 2.12 0.83 -2.47
C VAL A 194 3.02 -0.36 -2.15
N PRO A 195 4.35 -0.22 -2.25
CA PRO A 195 5.25 -1.24 -1.73
C PRO A 195 5.04 -1.33 -0.22
N LEU A 196 4.80 -2.53 0.31
CA LEU A 196 4.67 -2.77 1.75
C LEU A 196 5.86 -3.54 2.28
N SER A 197 6.28 -3.21 3.50
CA SER A 197 7.24 -4.01 4.25
C SER A 197 6.59 -5.32 4.69
N GLY A 198 7.42 -6.35 4.88
CA GLY A 198 6.98 -7.64 5.41
C GLY A 198 6.94 -7.64 6.94
N PRO A 199 6.33 -8.66 7.56
CA PRO A 199 6.45 -8.84 9.00
C PRO A 199 7.93 -8.99 9.40
N ASP A 200 8.32 -8.31 10.48
CA ASP A 200 9.68 -8.38 11.02
C ASP A 200 10.05 -9.82 11.38
N VAL A 201 10.98 -10.41 10.64
CA VAL A 201 11.58 -11.69 11.01
C VAL A 201 12.69 -11.42 12.02
N SER A 202 12.33 -11.35 13.30
CA SER A 202 13.33 -11.27 14.37
C SER A 202 14.08 -12.61 14.50
N ILE A 203 15.25 -12.72 13.88
CA ILE A 203 16.11 -13.90 14.03
C ILE A 203 16.80 -13.81 15.40
N LYS A 204 16.20 -14.47 16.40
CA LYS A 204 16.78 -14.56 17.74
C LYS A 204 17.85 -15.64 17.80
N TRP A 205 19.10 -15.25 17.61
CA TRP A 205 20.24 -16.15 17.80
C TRP A 205 20.45 -16.44 19.30
N HIS A 206 20.20 -17.68 19.73
CA HIS A 206 20.65 -18.15 21.03
C HIS A 206 22.07 -18.72 20.91
N LEU A 207 23.09 -17.91 21.20
CA LEU A 207 24.45 -18.42 21.43
C LEU A 207 24.52 -19.12 22.80
N ARG A 208 24.57 -20.45 22.81
CA ARG A 208 24.83 -21.23 24.02
C ARG A 208 26.33 -21.48 24.15
N LEU A 209 27.01 -20.67 24.97
CA LEU A 209 28.39 -20.93 25.39
C LEU A 209 28.39 -22.05 26.43
N SER A 210 29.11 -23.15 26.21
CA SER A 210 29.33 -24.18 27.24
C SER A 210 30.82 -24.29 27.52
N ILE A 211 31.24 -23.73 28.67
CA ILE A 211 32.61 -23.86 29.17
C ILE A 211 32.63 -25.04 30.15
N LYS A 212 33.34 -26.12 29.81
CA LYS A 212 33.63 -27.23 30.73
C LYS A 212 35.07 -27.13 31.22
N TRP A 213 35.24 -27.06 32.54
CA TRP A 213 36.53 -27.16 33.20
C TRP A 213 36.83 -28.63 33.52
N HIS A 214 38.01 -29.12 33.11
CA HIS A 214 38.50 -30.42 33.53
C HIS A 214 39.69 -30.23 34.48
N LEU A 215 39.46 -30.46 35.78
CA LEU A 215 40.53 -30.59 36.77
C LEU A 215 40.91 -32.08 36.87
N ARG A 216 42.06 -32.46 36.32
CA ARG A 216 42.70 -33.75 36.63
C ARG A 216 43.68 -33.54 37.77
N PHE A 217 43.31 -34.01 38.97
CA PHE A 217 44.23 -34.15 40.10
C PHE A 217 44.86 -35.54 40.02
N SER A 218 46.18 -35.62 39.83
CA SER A 218 46.94 -36.86 39.99
C SER A 218 47.91 -36.67 41.14
N ILE A 219 47.63 -37.35 42.26
CA ILE A 219 48.55 -37.39 43.40
C ILE A 219 49.43 -38.62 43.19
N LYS A 220 50.69 -38.39 42.80
CA LYS A 220 51.76 -39.38 42.90
C LYS A 220 52.70 -38.92 44.02
N TRP A 221 52.78 -39.70 45.08
CA TRP A 221 53.79 -39.51 46.11
C TRP A 221 55.15 -39.90 45.55
N HIS A 222 56.08 -38.96 45.45
CA HIS A 222 57.51 -39.21 45.66
C HIS A 222 58.23 -37.89 45.93
N LEU A 223 59.22 -37.96 46.82
CA LEU A 223 60.03 -36.86 47.32
C LEU A 223 60.71 -36.07 46.18
N GLY A 224 60.60 -34.73 46.23
CA GLY A 224 61.55 -33.80 45.60
C GLY A 224 61.15 -33.18 44.24
N LEU A 225 61.04 -31.84 44.22
CA LEU A 225 61.18 -30.90 43.09
C LEU A 225 59.98 -30.71 42.10
N PRO A 226 59.93 -29.57 41.36
CA PRO A 226 58.92 -28.52 41.49
C PRO A 226 57.66 -28.72 40.61
N ILE A 227 56.55 -28.11 41.04
CA ILE A 227 55.23 -28.25 40.42
C ILE A 227 55.13 -27.42 39.13
N GLN A 228 55.08 -28.06 37.96
CA GLN A 228 54.66 -27.45 36.69
C GLN A 228 53.14 -27.58 36.52
N ARG A 229 52.42 -26.45 36.53
CA ARG A 229 50.98 -26.39 36.25
C ARG A 229 50.76 -26.18 34.74
N GLN A 230 50.14 -27.12 34.04
CA GLN A 230 49.55 -26.85 32.72
C GLN A 230 48.02 -26.77 32.84
N LEU A 231 47.47 -25.57 32.66
CA LEU A 231 46.05 -25.38 32.35
C LEU A 231 45.84 -25.58 30.85
N ARG A 232 44.97 -26.52 30.45
CA ARG A 232 44.44 -26.58 29.08
C ARG A 232 42.99 -26.11 29.07
N LEU A 233 42.73 -25.01 28.38
CA LEU A 233 41.38 -24.54 28.07
C LEU A 233 40.93 -25.21 26.75
N SER A 234 39.77 -25.85 26.74
CA SER A 234 39.17 -26.40 25.51
C SER A 234 37.81 -25.77 25.31
N ILE A 235 37.65 -24.95 24.27
CA ILE A 235 36.39 -24.31 23.93
C ILE A 235 35.75 -25.07 22.76
N LYS A 236 34.48 -25.50 22.90
CA LYS A 236 33.69 -26.10 21.82
C LYS A 236 32.42 -25.28 21.59
N TRP A 237 32.14 -24.98 20.33
CA TRP A 237 30.94 -24.27 19.89
C TRP A 237 30.05 -25.22 19.09
N ARG A 238 28.73 -25.08 19.19
CA ARG A 238 27.76 -25.78 18.34
C ARG A 238 26.67 -24.79 17.95
N VAL A 239 26.50 -24.57 16.65
CA VAL A 239 25.39 -23.80 16.08
C VAL A 239 24.24 -24.78 15.82
N ARG A 240 23.02 -24.43 16.26
CA ARG A 240 21.81 -25.18 15.94
C ARG A 240 20.72 -24.17 15.56
N LEU A 241 20.14 -24.32 14.38
CA LEU A 241 18.83 -23.75 14.07
C LEU A 241 17.79 -24.61 14.81
N LEU A 242 16.84 -23.97 15.49
CA LEU A 242 15.62 -24.62 15.94
C LEU A 242 14.46 -23.85 15.33
N ASP A 243 13.47 -24.60 14.86
CA ASP A 243 12.39 -24.13 14.01
C ASP A 243 11.54 -22.98 14.59
N TYR A 244 10.88 -22.35 13.64
CA TYR A 244 10.13 -21.10 13.67
C TYR A 244 8.93 -21.09 14.62
N SER A 245 8.62 -19.92 15.17
CA SER A 245 7.33 -19.62 15.78
C SER A 245 6.92 -18.22 15.35
N CYS A 246 5.83 -18.08 14.59
CA CYS A 246 5.13 -16.81 14.46
C CYS A 246 4.32 -16.55 15.74
N PRO A 247 4.24 -15.31 16.24
CA PRO A 247 3.27 -14.92 17.25
C PRO A 247 1.83 -15.03 16.73
#